data_AF-A0A8K0P828-F1
#
_entry.id   AF-A0A8K0P828-F1
#
_cell.length_a   1.000
_cell.length_b   1.000
_cell.length_c   1.000
_cell.angle_alpha   90.00
_cell.angle_beta   90.00
_cell.angle_gamma   90.00
#
_symmetry.space_group_name_H-M   'P 1'
#
loop_
_entity.id
_entity.type
_entity.pdbx_description
1 polymer ?
#
loop_
_entity_poly.entity_id
_entity_poly.type
_entity_poly.pdbx_seq_one_letter_code
_entity_poly.pdbx_strand_id
1 'polypeptide(L)'
;MGYGKQNLSLDDGCVQKGVIIHELLHAVGFWHEQSRADRNDHVTILWRNIQSGSIMHYGPYSFSKYKTSPTILPKEEGVSIGQRFGFSEKVSGLSIA
;
A
#
# COMPACT_ATOMS: atom_id res chain seq x y z
N MET A 1 -4.94 25.11 4.82
CA MET A 1 -4.84 24.27 3.61
C MET A 1 -4.12 25.09 2.55
N GLY A 2 -2.95 24.63 2.10
CA GLY A 2 -2.12 25.36 1.14
C GLY A 2 -2.47 24.97 -0.30
N TYR A 3 -2.75 25.95 -1.14
CA TYR A 3 -2.92 25.75 -2.58
C TYR A 3 -1.54 25.89 -3.26
N GLY A 4 -1.18 24.92 -4.10
CA GLY A 4 0.10 24.89 -4.80
C GLY A 4 0.22 23.66 -5.69
N LYS A 5 1.23 23.63 -6.56
CA LYS A 5 1.52 22.48 -7.42
C LYS A 5 1.93 21.28 -6.55
N GLN A 6 1.24 20.16 -6.70
CA GLN A 6 1.66 18.87 -6.14
C GLN A 6 2.26 18.03 -7.28
N ASN A 7 3.56 17.74 -7.20
CA ASN A 7 4.21 16.88 -8.19
C ASN A 7 3.92 15.42 -7.83
N LEU A 8 3.46 14.65 -8.82
CA LEU A 8 3.50 13.19 -8.80
C LEU A 8 4.74 12.72 -9.56
N SER A 9 5.52 11.82 -8.99
CA SER A 9 6.68 11.22 -9.66
C SER A 9 6.31 9.86 -10.21
N LEU A 10 6.45 9.66 -11.52
CA LEU A 10 6.31 8.38 -12.19
C LEU A 10 7.61 8.09 -12.92
N ASP A 11 8.37 7.12 -12.43
CA ASP A 11 9.63 6.68 -13.05
C ASP A 11 9.37 5.73 -14.23
N ASP A 12 10.40 5.41 -15.00
CA ASP A 12 10.32 4.46 -16.11
C ASP A 12 9.91 3.07 -15.58
N GLY A 13 8.87 2.49 -16.17
CA GLY A 13 8.21 1.27 -15.65
C GLY A 13 7.11 1.50 -14.60
N CYS A 14 6.93 2.73 -14.08
CA CYS A 14 5.81 3.11 -13.21
C CYS A 14 4.59 3.64 -14.00
N VAL A 15 4.71 3.81 -15.32
CA VAL A 15 3.61 4.24 -16.21
C VAL A 15 2.69 3.07 -16.53
N GLN A 16 2.10 2.49 -15.49
CA GLN A 16 1.10 1.42 -15.57
C GLN A 16 -0.21 1.93 -14.98
N LYS A 17 -1.34 1.55 -15.59
CA LYS A 17 -2.67 2.04 -15.20
C LYS A 17 -2.89 2.04 -13.68
N GLY A 18 -2.60 0.93 -13.01
CA GLY A 18 -2.81 0.84 -11.56
C GLY A 18 -1.83 1.65 -10.72
N VAL A 19 -0.58 1.82 -11.16
CA VAL A 19 0.40 2.67 -10.45
C VAL A 19 0.02 4.13 -10.58
N ILE A 20 -0.42 4.57 -11.77
CA ILE A 20 -0.92 5.93 -11.98
C ILE A 20 -2.13 6.21 -11.07
N ILE A 21 -3.11 5.31 -11.04
CA ILE A 21 -4.28 5.44 -10.16
C ILE A 21 -3.87 5.51 -8.69
N HIS A 22 -2.92 4.66 -8.30
CA HIS A 22 -2.43 4.59 -6.94
C HIS A 22 -1.76 5.89 -6.46
N GLU A 23 -0.87 6.48 -7.27
CA GLU A 23 -0.24 7.76 -6.94
C GLU A 23 -1.26 8.92 -6.95
N LEU A 24 -2.26 8.88 -7.85
CA LEU A 24 -3.34 9.87 -7.86
C LEU A 24 -4.20 9.80 -6.60
N LEU A 25 -4.48 8.60 -6.08
CA LEU A 25 -5.22 8.44 -4.83
C LEU A 25 -4.47 9.05 -3.64
N HIS A 26 -3.14 8.97 -3.62
CA HIS A 26 -2.34 9.68 -2.63
C HIS A 26 -2.50 11.20 -2.71
N ALA A 27 -2.57 11.77 -3.92
CA ALA A 27 -2.87 13.20 -4.10
C ALA A 27 -4.28 13.57 -3.63
N VAL A 28 -5.27 12.67 -3.78
CA VAL A 28 -6.64 12.86 -3.27
C VAL A 28 -6.71 12.77 -1.75
N GLY A 29 -5.71 12.16 -1.08
CA GLY A 29 -5.65 12.05 0.38
C GLY A 29 -5.92 10.65 0.91
N PHE A 30 -5.86 9.63 0.06
CA PHE A 30 -5.91 8.23 0.50
C PHE A 30 -4.55 7.81 1.04
N TRP A 31 -4.57 7.13 2.17
CA TRP A 31 -3.39 6.47 2.73
C TRP A 31 -3.35 5.01 2.32
N HIS A 32 -2.22 4.36 2.57
CA HIS A 32 -2.13 2.93 2.33
C HIS A 32 -3.05 2.14 3.24
N GLU A 33 -3.71 1.14 2.70
CA GLU A 33 -4.70 0.32 3.40
C GLU A 33 -4.13 -0.34 4.67
N GLN A 34 -2.87 -0.80 4.63
CA GLN A 34 -2.21 -1.36 5.81
C GLN A 34 -1.87 -0.32 6.88
N SER A 35 -2.17 0.95 6.69
CA SER A 35 -1.98 1.99 7.72
C SER A 35 -3.27 2.27 8.51
N ARG A 36 -4.40 1.63 8.15
CA ARG A 36 -5.65 1.78 8.88
C ARG A 36 -5.52 1.36 10.35
N ALA A 37 -6.36 1.96 11.20
CA ALA A 37 -6.39 1.66 12.63
C ALA A 37 -6.81 0.20 12.90
N ASP A 38 -7.71 -0.34 12.08
CA ASP A 38 -8.21 -1.73 12.14
C ASP A 38 -7.34 -2.73 11.35
N ARG A 39 -6.18 -2.31 10.81
CA ARG A 39 -5.32 -3.20 10.02
C ARG A 39 -5.01 -4.52 10.75
N ASN A 40 -4.88 -4.45 12.07
CA ASN A 40 -4.48 -5.57 12.90
C ASN A 40 -5.57 -6.66 12.94
N ASP A 41 -6.79 -6.38 12.49
CA ASP A 41 -7.87 -7.36 12.37
C ASP A 41 -7.83 -8.12 11.04
N HIS A 42 -7.16 -7.56 10.03
CA HIS A 42 -7.12 -8.10 8.67
C HIS A 42 -5.76 -8.66 8.25
N VAL A 43 -4.67 -8.10 8.78
CA VAL A 43 -3.30 -8.50 8.42
C VAL A 43 -2.40 -8.66 9.64
N THR A 44 -1.35 -9.47 9.47
CA THR A 44 -0.25 -9.63 10.42
C THR A 44 1.02 -9.03 9.82
N ILE A 45 1.65 -8.10 10.57
CA ILE A 45 2.92 -7.49 10.18
C ILE A 45 4.08 -8.31 10.76
N LEU A 46 4.93 -8.85 9.89
CA LEU A 46 6.12 -9.62 10.24
C LEU A 46 7.31 -8.69 10.40
N TRP A 47 7.35 -7.95 11.53
CA TRP A 47 8.39 -6.94 11.82
C TRP A 47 9.82 -7.42 11.66
N ARG A 48 10.11 -8.69 11.97
CA ARG A 48 11.45 -9.30 11.80
C ARG A 48 11.94 -9.30 10.35
N ASN A 49 11.01 -9.28 9.39
CA ASN A 49 11.29 -9.28 7.96
C ASN A 49 11.36 -7.87 7.39
N ILE A 50 11.04 -6.83 8.18
CA ILE A 50 11.07 -5.44 7.72
C ILE A 50 12.49 -4.87 7.87
N GLN A 51 12.99 -4.22 6.82
CA GLN A 51 14.26 -3.49 6.89
C GLN A 51 14.12 -2.25 7.80
N SER A 52 15.05 -2.08 8.74
CA SER A 52 15.09 -0.93 9.65
C SER A 52 15.23 0.39 8.87
N GLY A 53 14.27 1.30 9.04
CA GLY A 53 14.22 2.59 8.32
C GLY A 53 13.17 2.68 7.20
N SER A 54 12.37 1.63 6.98
CA SER A 54 11.25 1.67 6.02
C SER A 54 10.01 2.33 6.65
N ILE A 55 9.51 3.40 6.04
CA ILE A 55 8.40 4.21 6.58
C ILE A 55 7.04 3.89 5.92
N MET A 56 7.02 3.23 4.76
CA MET A 56 5.81 3.11 3.90
C MET A 56 5.72 1.73 3.24
N HIS A 57 4.98 0.75 3.79
CA HIS A 57 5.01 -0.63 3.25
C HIS A 57 3.91 -0.99 2.25
N TYR A 58 4.28 -1.35 1.03
CA TYR A 58 3.40 -1.98 0.04
C TYR A 58 3.28 -3.50 0.24
N GLY A 59 2.85 -4.24 -0.80
CA GLY A 59 2.43 -5.64 -0.79
C GLY A 59 3.38 -6.64 -0.09
N PRO A 60 3.03 -7.93 -0.09
CA PRO A 60 3.51 -8.88 0.91
C PRO A 60 5.03 -9.06 0.96
N TYR A 61 5.79 -8.70 -0.08
CA TYR A 61 7.26 -8.78 -0.12
C TYR A 61 7.97 -7.42 -0.16
N SER A 62 7.22 -6.32 -0.17
CA SER A 62 7.79 -4.97 -0.22
C SER A 62 8.74 -4.76 0.96
N PHE A 63 9.92 -4.20 0.70
CA PHE A 63 11.00 -3.95 1.68
C PHE A 63 11.29 -5.08 2.67
N SER A 64 11.11 -6.33 2.23
CA SER A 64 11.54 -7.48 3.01
C SER A 64 13.06 -7.57 3.04
N LYS A 65 13.63 -7.78 4.23
CA LYS A 65 15.04 -8.10 4.45
C LYS A 65 15.44 -9.38 3.70
N TYR A 66 14.49 -10.28 3.49
CA TYR A 66 14.68 -11.53 2.77
C TYR A 66 13.73 -11.58 1.57
N LYS A 67 14.25 -11.61 0.34
CA LYS A 67 13.45 -11.54 -0.90
C LYS A 67 12.32 -12.57 -1.00
N THR A 68 12.43 -13.69 -0.28
CA THR A 68 11.47 -14.80 -0.27
C THR A 68 10.55 -14.82 0.95
N SER A 69 10.76 -13.92 1.92
CA SER A 69 9.95 -13.88 3.14
C SER A 69 8.99 -12.71 3.08
N PRO A 70 7.68 -12.91 3.32
CA PRO A 70 6.74 -11.82 3.32
C PRO A 70 6.89 -10.94 4.57
N THR A 71 6.51 -9.67 4.47
CA THR A 71 6.43 -8.68 5.55
C THR A 71 5.00 -8.49 6.04
N ILE A 72 4.01 -8.81 5.21
CA ILE A 72 2.58 -8.72 5.52
C ILE A 72 1.90 -10.03 5.11
N LEU A 73 1.14 -10.61 6.03
CA LEU A 73 0.29 -11.77 5.76
C LEU A 73 -1.18 -11.44 6.03
N PRO A 74 -2.10 -11.73 5.10
CA PRO A 74 -3.53 -11.66 5.40
C PRO A 74 -3.89 -12.71 6.46
N LYS A 75 -4.84 -12.38 7.34
CA LYS A 75 -5.35 -13.33 8.33
C LYS A 75 -6.37 -14.31 7.76
N GLU A 76 -7.07 -13.91 6.70
CA GLU A 76 -8.01 -14.75 5.97
C GLU A 76 -7.28 -15.57 4.90
N GLU A 77 -7.58 -16.86 4.83
CA GLU A 77 -6.98 -17.77 3.85
C GLU A 77 -7.54 -17.51 2.45
N GLY A 78 -6.66 -17.50 1.44
CA GLY A 78 -7.03 -17.24 0.04
C GLY A 78 -7.14 -15.76 -0.34
N VAL A 79 -6.94 -14.83 0.60
CA VAL A 79 -6.92 -13.39 0.30
C VAL A 79 -5.58 -12.99 -0.32
N SER A 80 -5.62 -12.30 -1.47
CA SER A 80 -4.44 -11.70 -2.08
C SER A 80 -4.40 -10.19 -1.81
N ILE A 81 -3.23 -9.68 -1.46
CA ILE A 81 -3.01 -8.26 -1.14
C ILE A 81 -2.00 -7.63 -2.10
N GLY A 82 -2.14 -6.32 -2.34
CA GLY A 82 -1.19 -5.56 -3.14
C GLY A 82 -1.44 -5.55 -4.64
N GLN A 83 -2.63 -5.91 -5.12
CA GLN A 83 -2.98 -5.82 -6.53
C GLN A 83 -2.84 -4.37 -7.06
N ARG A 84 -2.53 -4.24 -8.35
CA ARG A 84 -2.38 -2.97 -9.09
C ARG A 84 -3.10 -3.03 -10.44
N PHE A 85 -4.18 -3.79 -10.55
CA PHE A 85 -4.98 -3.91 -11.77
C PHE A 85 -6.08 -2.85 -11.84
N GLY A 86 -6.64 -2.45 -10.70
CA GLY A 86 -7.72 -1.47 -10.63
C GLY A 86 -8.24 -1.22 -9.21
N PHE A 87 -9.40 -0.59 -9.10
CA PHE A 87 -10.07 -0.41 -7.81
C PHE A 87 -10.63 -1.74 -7.30
N SER A 88 -10.64 -1.93 -5.97
CA SER A 88 -11.41 -3.01 -5.33
C SER A 88 -12.91 -2.72 -5.51
N GLU A 89 -13.73 -3.76 -5.78
CA GLU A 89 -15.19 -3.63 -5.81
C GLU A 89 -15.77 -3.23 -4.44
N LYS A 90 -15.02 -3.45 -3.36
CA LYS A 90 -15.36 -3.00 -2.01
C LYS A 90 -14.34 -1.95 -1.58
N VAL A 91 -14.74 -0.69 -1.59
CA VAL A 91 -14.05 0.39 -0.87
C VAL A 91 -14.62 0.44 0.55
N SER A 92 -14.45 -0.63 1.32
CA SER A 92 -14.90 -0.69 2.71
C SER A 92 -13.93 0.13 3.57
N GLY A 93 -14.39 1.18 4.25
CA GLY A 93 -13.60 1.90 5.28
C GLY A 93 -12.70 3.05 4.80
N LEU A 94 -13.21 3.88 3.89
CA LEU A 94 -12.56 5.06 3.31
C LEU A 94 -11.87 5.95 4.38
N SER A 95 -10.54 5.84 4.51
CA SER A 95 -9.73 6.78 5.30
C SER A 95 -9.16 7.85 4.36
N ILE A 96 -9.89 8.96 4.21
CA ILE A 96 -9.38 10.19 3.60
C ILE A 96 -8.77 11.03 4.72
N ALA A 97 -7.58 11.58 4.50
CA ALA A 97 -6.90 12.49 5.43
C ALA A 97 -7.68 13.79 5.66
#